data_AF-A0A1Z3HMJ1-F1
#
_entry.id   AF-A0A1Z3HMJ1-F1
#
_cell.length_a   1.000
_cell.length_b   1.000
_cell.length_c   1.000
_cell.angle_alpha   90.00
_cell.angle_beta   90.00
_cell.angle_gamma   90.00
#
_symmetry.space_group_name_H-M   'P 1'
#
loop_
_entity.id
_entity.type
_entity.pdbx_description
1 polymer ?
#
loop_
_entity_poly.entity_id
_entity_poly.type
_entity_poly.pdbx_seq_one_letter_code
_entity_poly.pdbx_strand_id
1 'polypeptide(L)' 'MHLRYRGVDYETETQNLDMTEEVIGRYRGAVVKRHVAKNAPAQGRASGLVYRGARVK' A
#
# COMPACT_ATOMS: atom_id res chain seq x y z
N MET A 1 -10.42 6.90 -0.12
CA MET A 1 -10.81 7.32 -1.48
C MET A 1 -11.67 6.21 -2.07
N HIS A 2 -12.67 6.54 -2.89
CA HIS A 2 -13.57 5.56 -3.52
C HIS A 2 -13.41 5.71 -5.03
N LEU A 3 -12.99 4.64 -5.73
CA LEU A 3 -12.86 4.65 -7.18
C LEU A 3 -14.08 3.94 -7.78
N ARG A 4 -14.84 4.68 -8.59
CA ARG A 4 -15.99 4.15 -9.32
C ARG A 4 -15.72 4.21 -10.82
N TYR A 5 -15.79 3.07 -11.51
CA TYR A 5 -15.57 3.00 -12.95
C TYR A 5 -16.51 1.98 -13.58
N ARG A 6 -17.17 2.36 -14.69
CA ARG A 6 -18.14 1.54 -15.46
C ARG A 6 -19.22 0.86 -14.59
N GLY A 7 -19.70 1.55 -13.55
CA GLY A 7 -20.76 1.05 -12.68
C GLY A 7 -20.30 0.02 -11.65
N VAL A 8 -19.00 -0.24 -11.53
CA VAL A 8 -18.41 -1.07 -10.47
C VAL A 8 -17.76 -0.15 -9.43
N ASP A 9 -18.07 -0.43 -8.17
CA ASP A 9 -17.45 0.23 -7.02
C ASP A 9 -16.28 -0.65 -6.56
N TYR A 10 -15.08 -0.08 -6.60
CA TYR A 10 -13.87 -0.75 -6.15
C TYR A 10 -13.61 -0.36 -4.70
N GLU A 11 -13.72 -1.33 -3.79
CA GLU A 11 -13.25 -1.16 -2.42
C GLU A 11 -11.73 -1.21 -2.42
N THR A 12 -11.11 -0.05 -2.17
CA THR A 12 -9.68 0.00 -1.88
C THR A 12 -9.51 -0.20 -0.37
N GLU A 13 -8.99 -1.34 0.04
CA GLU A 13 -8.53 -1.53 1.42
C GLU A 13 -7.46 -0.47 1.70
N THR A 14 -7.80 0.49 2.57
CA THR A 14 -6.85 1.54 2.94
C THR A 14 -5.95 0.93 4.00
N GLN A 15 -4.75 0.52 3.60
CA GLN A 15 -3.76 0.01 4.55
C GLN A 15 -3.22 1.18 5.37
N ASN A 16 -3.58 1.23 6.65
CA ASN A 16 -2.99 2.15 7.60
C ASN A 16 -1.57 1.66 7.91
N LEU A 17 -0.61 2.16 7.14
CA LEU A 17 0.81 1.87 7.32
C LEU A 17 1.41 2.83 8.34
N ASP A 18 1.77 2.33 9.52
CA ASP A 18 2.59 3.10 10.46
C ASP A 18 4.01 3.22 9.92
N MET A 19 4.38 4.46 9.58
CA MET A 19 5.68 4.83 9.04
C MET A 19 6.56 5.39 10.14
N THR A 20 7.77 4.86 10.28
CA THR A 20 8.79 5.43 11.17
C THR A 20 9.99 5.91 10.38
N GLU A 21 10.55 7.05 10.80
CA GLU A 21 11.78 7.61 10.24
C GLU A 21 12.98 7.16 11.07
N GLU A 22 13.97 6.56 10.41
CA GLU A 22 15.25 6.18 11.01
C GLU A 22 16.38 6.93 10.30
N VAL A 23 17.28 7.55 11.06
CA VAL A 23 18.47 8.19 10.50
C VAL A 23 19.50 7.13 10.12
N ILE A 24 19.82 7.02 8.83
CA ILE A 24 20.72 5.99 8.31
C ILE A 24 22.13 6.51 8.01
N GLY A 25 22.36 7.81 8.13
CA GLY A 25 23.70 8.39 7.99
C GLY A 25 23.67 9.83 7.50
N ARG A 26 24.83 10.28 7.02
CA ARG A 26 25.00 11.60 6.40
C ARG A 26 25.60 11.46 5.02
N TYR A 27 25.01 12.12 4.04
CA TYR A 27 25.52 12.18 2.67
C TYR A 27 25.67 13.64 2.25
N ARG A 28 26.89 14.04 1.85
CA ARG A 28 27.23 15.42 1.46
C ARG A 28 26.78 16.48 2.48
N GLY A 29 26.89 16.16 3.78
CA GLY A 29 26.49 17.07 4.87
C GLY A 29 24.99 17.05 5.22
N ALA A 30 24.13 16.41 4.42
CA ALA A 30 22.72 16.24 4.73
C ALA A 30 22.46 14.94 5.51
N VAL A 31 21.53 14.97 6.45
CA VAL A 31 21.06 13.77 7.18
C VAL A 31 20.15 12.96 6.26
N VAL A 32 20.51 11.70 6.01
CA VAL A 32 19.71 10.78 5.22
C VAL A 32 18.84 9.97 6.17
N LYS A 33 17.53 9.97 5.90
CA LYS A 33 16.55 9.20 6.65
C LYS A 33 15.95 8.11 5.78
N ARG A 34 15.72 6.95 6.38
CA ARG A 34 14.96 5.85 5.78
C ARG A 34 13.59 5.79 6.43
N HIS A 35 12.56 5.73 5.60
CA HIS A 35 11.20 5.46 6.06
C HIS A 35 10.98 3.95 6.08
N VAL A 36 10.62 3.41 7.24
CA VAL A 36 10.34 1.99 7.44
C VAL A 36 8.89 1.84 7.89
N ALA A 37 8.10 1.05 7.16
CA ALA A 37 6.77 0.66 7.56
C ALA A 37 6.86 -0.45 8.63
N LYS A 38 6.30 -0.22 9.82
CA LYS A 38 6.35 -1.19 10.94
C LYS A 38 5.23 -2.23 10.86
N ASN A 39 4.07 -1.81 10.39
CA ASN A 39 2.85 -2.62 10.32
C ASN A 39 2.44 -2.85 8.86
N ALA A 40 3.40 -3.14 7.98
CA ALA A 40 3.07 -3.58 6.63
C ALA A 40 2.35 -4.93 6.75
N PRO A 41 1.04 -5.02 6.44
CA PRO A 41 0.41 -6.32 6.38
C PRO A 41 1.20 -7.13 5.35
N ALA A 42 1.53 -8.38 5.69
CA ALA A 42 2.03 -9.33 4.70
C ALA A 42 1.12 -9.19 3.50
N GLN A 43 1.66 -8.85 2.32
CA GLN A 43 0.88 -8.58 1.13
C GLN A 43 0.04 -9.83 0.85
N GLY A 44 -1.16 -9.86 1.43
CA GLY A 44 -2.15 -10.87 1.19
C GLY A 44 -2.39 -10.75 -0.29
N ARG A 45 -2.04 -11.82 -1.01
CA ARG A 45 -2.19 -11.96 -2.45
C ARG A 45 -3.42 -11.18 -2.85
N ALA A 46 -3.23 -10.08 -3.60
CA ALA A 46 -4.31 -9.19 -4.00
C ALA A 46 -5.49 -10.08 -4.38
N SER A 47 -6.62 -9.94 -3.67
CA SER A 47 -7.79 -10.76 -3.94
C SER A 47 -8.10 -10.54 -5.42
N GLY A 48 -7.85 -11.57 -6.23
CA GLY A 48 -7.84 -11.45 -7.68
C GLY A 48 -9.13 -10.79 -8.17
N LEU A 49 -9.04 -10.00 -9.24
CA LEU A 49 -10.16 -9.24 -9.77
C LEU A 49 -11.40 -10.15 -9.91
N VAL A 50 -12.51 -9.80 -9.25
CA VAL A 50 -13.78 -10.51 -9.41
C VAL A 50 -14.63 -9.75 -10.42
N TYR A 51 -14.95 -10.39 -11.55
CA TYR A 51 -15.85 -9.85 -12.56
C TYR A 51 -17.11 -10.70 -12.65
N ARG A 52 -18.28 -10.09 -12.39
CA ARG A 52 -19.60 -10.77 -12.40
C ARG A 52 -19.65 -12.06 -11.56
N GLY A 53 -18.98 -12.05 -10.41
CA GLY A 53 -18.91 -13.22 -9.51
C GLY A 53 -17.87 -14.28 -9.90
N ALA A 54 -17.16 -14.13 -11.02
CA ALA A 54 -16.06 -14.99 -11.41
C ALA A 54 -14.71 -14.36 -11.00
N ARG A 55 -13.85 -15.15 -10.35
CA ARG A 55 -12.45 -14.75 -10.12
C ARG A 55 -11.70 -14.81 -11.45
N VAL A 56 -11.16 -13.66 -11.89
CA VAL A 56 -10.25 -13.57 -13.04
C VAL A 56 -8.89 -14.12 -12.59
N LYS A 57 -8.39 -15.13 -13.30
CA LYS A 57 -7.07 -15.74 -13.06
C LYS A 57 -5.96 -14.89 -13.66
#